data_AF-A0A164NLN3-F1
#
_entry.id   AF-A0A164NLN3-F1
#
_cell.length_a   1.000
_cell.length_b   1.000
_cell.length_c   1.000
_cell.angle_alpha   90.00
_cell.angle_beta   90.00
_cell.angle_gamma   90.00
#
_symmetry.space_group_name_H-M   'P 1'
#
loop_
_entity.id
_entity.type
_entity.pdbx_description
1 polymer ?
#
loop_
_entity_poly.entity_id
_entity_poly.type
_entity_poly.pdbx_seq_one_letter_code
_entity_poly.pdbx_strand_id
1 'polypeptide(L)'
;MLSRAVLLREVCVSSRLLTVLLNYCQAINRFCETADARFGVITTLRINGVKKEIPWKAFKLSDSDWVRVTELIEILKDVDQVQQVFSAAQLPTLWKAIPEFERLQTAWEKKERDAKYALYAPGIRLALDKLKKYYCDFDDKPVFVLALYLHPYYKLAYISRAWGGAKEQAAERAKGNKHAKNWLLEAETIVKSTVRH
;
A
#
# COMPACT_ATOMS: atom_id res chain seq x y z
N MET A 1 -4.99 20.22 -7.62
CA MET A 1 -4.81 19.40 -6.41
C MET A 1 -5.89 18.34 -6.39
N LEU A 2 -5.59 17.09 -6.80
CA LEU A 2 -6.53 15.99 -6.65
C LEU A 2 -6.68 15.67 -5.15
N SER A 3 -7.92 15.71 -4.65
CA SER A 3 -8.23 15.43 -3.25
C SER A 3 -7.72 14.03 -2.87
N ARG A 4 -7.15 13.88 -1.67
CA ARG A 4 -6.57 12.60 -1.17
C ARG A 4 -7.53 11.41 -1.22
N ALA A 5 -8.85 11.66 -1.24
CA ALA A 5 -9.88 10.65 -1.43
C ALA A 5 -9.94 10.08 -2.87
N VAL A 6 -9.50 10.84 -3.88
CA VAL A 6 -9.48 10.44 -5.29
C VAL A 6 -8.35 9.42 -5.53
N LEU A 7 -7.15 9.69 -5.02
CA LEU A 7 -6.00 8.79 -5.10
C LEU A 7 -6.27 7.40 -4.48
N LEU A 8 -6.98 7.35 -3.34
CA LEU A 8 -7.32 6.09 -2.67
C LEU A 8 -8.40 5.30 -3.42
N ARG A 9 -9.36 5.97 -4.07
CA ARG A 9 -10.33 5.31 -4.95
C ARG A 9 -9.67 4.78 -6.22
N GLU A 10 -8.73 5.52 -6.80
CA GLU A 10 -8.00 5.10 -8.01
C GLU A 10 -7.16 3.84 -7.80
N VAL A 11 -6.50 3.68 -6.64
CA VAL A 11 -5.73 2.45 -6.32
C VAL A 11 -6.63 1.21 -6.21
N CYS A 12 -7.80 1.35 -5.58
CA CYS A 12 -8.76 0.25 -5.43
C CYS A 12 -9.40 -0.16 -6.76
N VAL A 13 -9.79 0.82 -7.59
CA VAL A 13 -10.25 0.57 -8.95
C VAL A 13 -9.14 -0.10 -9.76
N SER A 14 -7.90 0.36 -9.65
CA SER A 14 -6.75 -0.20 -10.36
C SER A 14 -6.50 -1.67 -10.01
N SER A 15 -6.52 -2.06 -8.73
CA SER A 15 -6.26 -3.46 -8.32
C SER A 15 -7.33 -4.43 -8.85
N ARG A 16 -8.61 -4.05 -8.76
CA ARG A 16 -9.73 -4.88 -9.26
C ARG A 16 -9.75 -4.92 -10.78
N LEU A 17 -9.53 -3.78 -11.44
CA LEU A 17 -9.49 -3.69 -12.90
C LEU A 17 -8.34 -4.56 -13.46
N LEU A 18 -7.16 -4.50 -12.85
CA LEU A 18 -6.02 -5.33 -13.25
C LEU A 18 -6.27 -6.83 -13.00
N THR A 19 -6.94 -7.19 -11.90
CA THR A 19 -7.34 -8.59 -11.65
C THR A 19 -8.33 -9.10 -12.70
N VAL A 20 -9.31 -8.26 -13.09
CA VAL A 20 -10.24 -8.57 -14.19
C VAL A 20 -9.48 -8.74 -15.50
N LEU A 21 -8.55 -7.84 -15.82
CA LEU A 21 -7.72 -7.95 -17.03
C LEU A 21 -6.91 -9.25 -17.07
N LEU A 22 -6.42 -9.73 -15.93
CA LEU A 22 -5.72 -11.02 -15.85
C LEU A 22 -6.62 -12.20 -16.29
N ASN A 23 -7.88 -12.19 -15.84
CA ASN A 23 -8.87 -13.23 -16.20
C ASN A 23 -9.21 -13.22 -17.70
N TYR A 24 -9.06 -12.07 -18.36
CA TYR A 24 -9.30 -11.91 -19.80
C TYR A 24 -8.04 -11.92 -20.65
N CYS A 25 -6.86 -12.21 -20.09
CA CYS A 25 -5.59 -12.22 -20.83
C CYS A 25 -5.67 -13.07 -22.12
N GLN A 26 -6.18 -14.30 -22.01
CA GLN A 26 -6.35 -15.18 -23.18
C GLN A 26 -7.34 -14.61 -24.20
N ALA A 27 -8.45 -14.02 -23.74
CA ALA A 27 -9.45 -13.42 -24.60
C ALA A 27 -8.92 -12.18 -25.33
N ILE A 28 -8.15 -11.32 -24.64
CA ILE A 28 -7.48 -10.14 -25.22
C ILE A 28 -6.49 -10.57 -26.30
N ASN A 29 -5.66 -11.57 -26.00
CA ASN A 29 -4.69 -12.10 -26.96
C ASN A 29 -5.36 -12.67 -28.22
N ARG A 30 -6.45 -13.44 -28.06
CA ARG A 30 -7.25 -13.98 -29.17
C ARG A 30 -8.00 -12.91 -29.95
N PHE A 31 -8.48 -11.88 -29.27
CA PHE A 31 -9.13 -10.74 -29.90
C PHE A 31 -8.14 -10.01 -30.81
N CYS A 32 -6.95 -9.68 -30.33
CA CYS A 32 -5.93 -8.99 -31.14
C CYS A 32 -5.53 -9.79 -32.39
N GLU A 33 -5.40 -11.11 -32.29
CA GLU A 33 -5.14 -11.99 -33.44
C GLU A 33 -6.27 -11.98 -34.47
N THR A 34 -7.51 -12.15 -34.00
CA THR A 34 -8.69 -12.16 -34.86
C THR A 34 -8.94 -10.79 -35.49
N ALA A 35 -8.66 -9.72 -34.75
CA ALA A 35 -8.86 -8.35 -35.21
C ALA A 35 -7.92 -7.98 -36.36
N ASP A 36 -6.65 -8.41 -36.30
CA ASP A 36 -5.73 -8.24 -37.44
C ASP A 36 -6.24 -8.97 -38.69
N ALA A 37 -6.71 -10.21 -38.53
CA ALA A 37 -7.22 -11.00 -39.65
C ALA A 37 -8.50 -10.41 -40.27
N ARG A 38 -9.37 -9.80 -39.44
CA ARG A 38 -10.70 -9.34 -39.86
C ARG A 38 -10.75 -7.86 -40.26
N PHE A 39 -9.97 -7.02 -39.60
CA PHE A 39 -10.04 -5.56 -39.74
C PHE A 39 -8.75 -4.94 -40.29
N GLY A 40 -7.68 -5.72 -40.45
CA GLY A 40 -6.38 -5.20 -40.88
C GLY A 40 -5.73 -4.32 -39.80
N VAL A 41 -4.98 -3.29 -40.21
CA VAL A 41 -4.23 -2.44 -39.28
C VAL A 41 -5.15 -1.50 -38.50
N ILE A 42 -4.95 -1.37 -37.18
CA ILE A 42 -5.79 -0.49 -36.35
C ILE A 42 -5.50 0.98 -36.62
N THR A 43 -4.22 1.33 -36.81
CA THR A 43 -3.84 2.71 -37.10
C THR A 43 -2.58 2.78 -37.94
N THR A 44 -2.45 3.88 -38.65
CA THR A 44 -1.27 4.24 -39.41
C THR A 44 -0.75 5.56 -38.88
N LEU A 45 0.50 5.57 -38.42
CA LEU A 45 1.17 6.79 -37.99
C LEU A 45 2.16 7.25 -39.07
N ARG A 46 2.36 8.56 -39.18
CA ARG A 46 3.48 9.14 -39.92
C ARG A 46 4.47 9.72 -38.92
N ILE A 47 5.67 9.15 -38.87
CA ILE A 47 6.75 9.59 -37.99
C ILE A 47 7.93 9.96 -38.90
N ASN A 48 8.36 11.22 -38.87
CA ASN A 48 9.45 11.74 -39.71
C ASN A 48 9.27 11.45 -41.22
N GLY A 49 8.03 11.55 -41.72
CA GLY A 49 7.69 11.25 -43.11
C GLY A 49 7.54 9.77 -43.44
N VAL A 50 7.94 8.86 -42.54
CA VAL A 50 7.81 7.41 -42.72
C VAL A 50 6.44 6.94 -42.25
N LYS A 51 5.72 6.21 -43.11
CA LYS A 51 4.45 5.55 -42.77
C LYS A 51 4.74 4.31 -41.93
N LYS A 52 4.22 4.25 -40.71
CA LYS A 52 4.30 3.08 -39.81
C LYS A 52 2.90 2.58 -39.52
N GLU A 53 2.64 1.37 -39.97
CA GLU A 53 1.37 0.69 -39.73
C GLU A 53 1.46 -0.08 -38.42
N ILE A 54 0.45 0.07 -37.56
CA ILE A 54 0.37 -0.60 -36.28
C ILE A 54 -0.76 -1.61 -36.36
N PRO A 55 -0.46 -2.92 -36.31
CA PRO A 55 -1.47 -3.96 -36.23
C PRO A 55 -2.04 -4.08 -34.80
N TRP A 56 -3.22 -4.68 -34.66
CA TRP A 56 -3.84 -4.98 -33.36
C TRP A 56 -2.96 -5.87 -32.49
N LYS A 57 -2.22 -6.84 -33.08
CA LYS A 57 -1.28 -7.69 -32.34
C LYS A 57 -0.14 -6.92 -31.66
N ALA A 58 0.15 -5.69 -32.09
CA ALA A 58 1.17 -4.86 -31.45
C ALA A 58 0.79 -4.47 -30.01
N PHE A 59 -0.49 -4.59 -29.64
CA PHE A 59 -1.00 -4.33 -28.29
C PHE A 59 -1.11 -5.59 -27.42
N LYS A 60 -0.68 -6.76 -27.93
CA LYS A 60 -0.59 -7.97 -27.10
C LYS A 60 0.54 -7.78 -26.09
N LEU A 61 0.22 -8.03 -24.83
CA LEU A 61 1.23 -8.16 -23.79
C LEU A 61 1.92 -9.52 -23.95
N SER A 62 3.24 -9.52 -23.83
CA SER A 62 4.01 -10.76 -23.80
C SER A 62 3.75 -11.55 -22.51
N ASP A 63 4.14 -12.82 -22.48
CA ASP A 63 4.05 -13.62 -21.25
C ASP A 63 4.82 -12.95 -20.10
N SER A 64 5.98 -12.36 -20.40
CA SER A 64 6.77 -11.61 -19.42
C SER A 64 6.08 -10.35 -18.91
N ASP A 65 5.28 -9.67 -19.75
CA ASP A 65 4.51 -8.51 -19.33
C ASP A 65 3.33 -8.92 -18.44
N TRP A 66 2.71 -10.06 -18.70
CA TRP A 66 1.66 -10.61 -17.84
C TRP A 66 2.18 -11.03 -16.47
N VAL A 67 3.40 -11.57 -16.40
CA VAL A 67 4.08 -11.82 -15.12
C VAL A 67 4.25 -10.50 -14.36
N ARG A 68 4.73 -9.45 -15.02
CA ARG A 68 4.88 -8.13 -14.40
C ARG A 68 3.56 -7.54 -13.90
N VAL A 69 2.50 -7.64 -14.71
CA VAL A 69 1.15 -7.20 -14.31
C VAL A 69 0.69 -7.97 -13.07
N THR A 70 0.96 -9.27 -13.01
CA THR A 70 0.60 -10.12 -11.86
C THR A 70 1.33 -9.69 -10.59
N GLU A 71 2.64 -9.47 -10.66
CA GLU A 71 3.45 -8.99 -9.53
C GLU A 71 2.98 -7.62 -9.03
N LEU A 72 2.66 -6.71 -9.96
CA LEU A 72 2.11 -5.40 -9.61
C LEU A 72 0.75 -5.52 -8.92
N ILE A 73 -0.14 -6.39 -9.41
CA ILE A 73 -1.43 -6.68 -8.74
C ILE A 73 -1.19 -7.19 -7.32
N GLU A 74 -0.25 -8.11 -7.13
CA GLU A 74 0.08 -8.63 -5.81
C GLU A 74 0.57 -7.52 -4.87
N ILE A 75 1.40 -6.57 -5.33
CA ILE A 75 1.81 -5.41 -4.54
C ILE A 75 0.60 -4.53 -4.18
N LEU A 76 -0.26 -4.22 -5.15
CA LEU A 76 -1.42 -3.34 -4.96
C LEU A 76 -2.51 -3.98 -4.09
N LYS A 77 -2.61 -5.31 -4.06
CA LYS A 77 -3.53 -6.06 -3.18
C LYS A 77 -3.27 -5.76 -1.70
N ASP A 78 -2.03 -5.52 -1.28
CA ASP A 78 -1.74 -5.20 0.11
C ASP A 78 -2.44 -3.90 0.54
N VAL A 79 -2.42 -2.89 -0.34
CA VAL A 79 -3.07 -1.59 -0.11
C VAL A 79 -4.58 -1.70 -0.20
N ASP A 80 -5.09 -2.47 -1.17
CA ASP A 80 -6.53 -2.72 -1.31
C ASP A 80 -7.09 -3.36 -0.03
N GLN A 81 -6.42 -4.37 0.53
CA GLN A 81 -6.84 -4.98 1.81
C GLN A 81 -6.93 -3.95 2.94
N VAL A 82 -5.91 -3.11 3.11
CA VAL A 82 -5.91 -2.04 4.13
C VAL A 82 -7.06 -1.06 3.88
N GLN A 83 -7.23 -0.60 2.65
CA GLN A 83 -8.29 0.34 2.28
C GLN A 83 -9.69 -0.25 2.51
N GLN A 84 -9.90 -1.54 2.23
CA GLN A 84 -11.15 -2.23 2.51
C GLN A 84 -11.46 -2.29 4.01
N VAL A 85 -10.46 -2.50 4.86
CA VAL A 85 -10.64 -2.50 6.32
C VAL A 85 -11.25 -1.19 6.83
N PHE A 86 -10.86 -0.05 6.25
CA PHE A 86 -11.41 1.26 6.62
C PHE A 86 -12.72 1.59 5.90
N SER A 87 -12.98 1.02 4.73
CA SER A 87 -14.13 1.36 3.90
C SER A 87 -15.37 0.51 4.19
N ALA A 88 -15.19 -0.71 4.69
CA ALA A 88 -16.28 -1.66 4.94
C ALA A 88 -16.84 -1.61 6.37
N ALA A 89 -16.46 -0.60 7.16
CA ALA A 89 -16.74 -0.63 8.58
C ALA A 89 -18.04 0.08 8.96
N GLN A 90 -18.92 -0.65 9.63
CA GLN A 90 -20.08 -0.11 10.34
C GLN A 90 -19.72 0.35 11.77
N LEU A 91 -18.47 0.14 12.19
CA LEU A 91 -17.96 0.41 13.53
C LEU A 91 -16.74 1.34 13.47
N PRO A 92 -16.38 2.01 14.58
CA PRO A 92 -15.17 2.83 14.64
C PRO A 92 -13.93 2.03 14.22
N THR A 93 -13.18 2.54 13.24
CA THR A 93 -11.99 1.90 12.67
C THR A 93 -10.68 2.56 13.05
N LEU A 94 -10.72 3.66 13.80
CA LEU A 94 -9.53 4.43 14.09
C LEU A 94 -8.46 3.61 14.83
N TRP A 95 -8.87 2.69 15.70
CA TRP A 95 -7.97 1.76 16.39
C TRP A 95 -7.22 0.81 15.43
N LYS A 96 -7.74 0.60 14.22
CA LYS A 96 -7.10 -0.22 13.18
C LYS A 96 -5.99 0.53 12.43
N ALA A 97 -5.93 1.86 12.53
CA ALA A 97 -4.98 2.68 11.77
C ALA A 97 -3.53 2.23 11.97
N ILE A 98 -3.08 2.15 13.23
CA ILE A 98 -1.72 1.74 13.57
C ILE A 98 -1.46 0.28 13.15
N PRO A 99 -2.26 -0.73 13.59
CA PRO A 99 -2.02 -2.12 13.23
C PRO A 99 -1.97 -2.38 11.72
N GLU A 100 -2.89 -1.77 10.94
CA GLU A 100 -2.92 -2.00 9.50
C GLU A 100 -1.78 -1.31 8.76
N PHE A 101 -1.32 -0.15 9.24
CA PHE A 101 -0.13 0.51 8.68
C PHE A 101 1.14 -0.30 8.96
N GLU A 102 1.30 -0.82 10.18
CA GLU A 102 2.44 -1.69 10.53
C GLU A 102 2.42 -2.99 9.72
N ARG A 103 1.23 -3.58 9.50
CA ARG A 103 1.06 -4.76 8.64
C ARG A 103 1.45 -4.47 7.20
N LEU A 104 1.01 -3.34 6.64
CA LEU A 104 1.35 -2.94 5.27
C LEU A 104 2.85 -2.68 5.11
N GLN A 105 3.44 -1.95 6.06
CA GLN A 105 4.88 -1.69 6.06
C GLN A 105 5.67 -3.00 6.09
N THR A 106 5.33 -3.93 6.98
CA THR A 106 5.99 -5.25 7.07
C THR A 106 5.86 -6.03 5.77
N ALA A 107 4.68 -6.03 5.15
CA ALA A 107 4.45 -6.73 3.87
C ALA A 107 5.31 -6.14 2.75
N TRP A 108 5.41 -4.82 2.68
CA TRP A 108 6.20 -4.13 1.67
C TRP A 108 7.71 -4.22 1.90
N GLU A 109 8.18 -4.17 3.14
CA GLU A 109 9.59 -4.43 3.48
C GLU A 109 9.99 -5.87 3.11
N LYS A 110 9.07 -6.84 3.21
CA LYS A 110 9.31 -8.19 2.73
C LYS A 110 9.41 -8.22 1.20
N LYS A 111 8.49 -7.57 0.50
CA LYS A 111 8.47 -7.53 -0.98
C LYS A 111 9.67 -6.77 -1.56
N GLU A 112 10.11 -5.69 -0.92
CA GLU A 112 11.28 -4.90 -1.34
C GLU A 112 12.57 -5.74 -1.34
N ARG A 113 12.69 -6.69 -0.41
CA ARG A 113 13.85 -7.60 -0.28
C ARG A 113 13.73 -8.88 -1.11
N ASP A 114 12.57 -9.14 -1.68
CA ASP A 114 12.30 -10.36 -2.43
C ASP A 114 12.69 -10.16 -3.90
N ALA A 115 13.53 -11.06 -4.42
CA ALA A 115 14.02 -11.03 -5.80
C ALA A 115 12.89 -11.02 -6.84
N LYS A 116 11.72 -11.59 -6.51
CA LYS A 116 10.52 -11.55 -7.34
C LYS A 116 10.09 -10.12 -7.67
N TYR A 117 10.25 -9.17 -6.75
CA TYR A 117 9.79 -7.80 -6.93
C TYR A 117 10.95 -6.81 -7.14
N ALA A 118 12.14 -7.29 -7.53
CA ALA A 118 13.32 -6.44 -7.70
C ALA A 118 13.09 -5.25 -8.66
N LEU A 119 12.28 -5.45 -9.71
CA LEU A 119 11.90 -4.39 -10.65
C LEU A 119 11.12 -3.24 -9.97
N TYR A 120 10.33 -3.55 -8.93
CA TYR A 120 9.46 -2.59 -8.25
C TYR A 120 10.07 -2.06 -6.95
N ALA A 121 11.19 -2.61 -6.47
CA ALA A 121 11.83 -2.23 -5.22
C ALA A 121 12.03 -0.71 -5.06
N PRO A 122 12.44 0.06 -6.09
CA PRO A 122 12.53 1.53 -5.98
C PRO A 122 11.17 2.19 -5.68
N GLY A 123 10.11 1.72 -6.35
CA GLY A 123 8.74 2.22 -6.13
C GLY A 123 8.21 1.84 -4.75
N ILE A 124 8.47 0.60 -4.30
CA ILE A 124 8.10 0.13 -2.96
C ILE A 124 8.81 0.97 -1.89
N ARG A 125 10.09 1.30 -2.08
CA ARG A 125 10.84 2.15 -1.15
C ARG A 125 10.25 3.55 -1.02
N LEU A 126 9.91 4.19 -2.14
CA LEU A 126 9.21 5.48 -2.12
C LEU A 126 7.86 5.40 -1.39
N ALA A 127 7.16 4.28 -1.55
CA ALA A 127 5.88 4.05 -0.90
C ALA A 127 6.05 3.78 0.62
N LEU A 128 7.11 3.07 1.03
CA LEU A 128 7.51 2.90 2.42
C LEU A 128 7.89 4.24 3.08
N ASP A 129 8.66 5.09 2.40
CA ASP A 129 8.98 6.44 2.90
C ASP A 129 7.71 7.28 3.11
N LYS A 130 6.73 7.11 2.22
CA LYS A 130 5.42 7.76 2.35
C LYS A 130 4.62 7.24 3.53
N LEU A 131 4.60 5.92 3.75
CA LEU A 131 3.96 5.31 4.90
C LEU A 131 4.60 5.78 6.20
N LYS A 132 5.93 5.78 6.26
CA LYS A 132 6.71 6.25 7.41
C LYS A 132 6.34 7.69 7.78
N LYS A 133 6.23 8.59 6.79
CA LYS A 133 5.78 9.96 7.03
C LYS A 133 4.43 10.00 7.76
N TYR A 134 3.44 9.28 7.25
CA TYR A 134 2.10 9.29 7.86
C TYR A 134 2.06 8.59 9.22
N TYR A 135 2.86 7.55 9.40
CA TYR A 135 2.99 6.86 10.68
C TYR A 135 3.60 7.79 11.74
N CYS A 136 4.67 8.52 11.40
CA CYS A 136 5.22 9.55 12.28
C CYS A 136 4.20 10.67 12.60
N ASP A 137 3.36 11.06 11.63
CA ASP A 137 2.29 12.03 11.88
C ASP A 137 1.19 11.51 12.86
N PHE A 138 1.18 10.22 13.22
CA PHE A 138 0.30 9.67 14.24
C PHE A 138 0.83 9.89 15.66
N ASP A 139 2.15 9.95 15.83
CA ASP A 139 2.82 10.17 17.12
C ASP A 139 2.36 11.47 17.78
N ASP A 140 2.10 12.50 16.97
CA ASP A 140 1.69 13.83 17.44
C ASP A 140 0.18 13.93 17.73
N LYS A 141 -0.57 12.84 17.53
CA LYS A 141 -2.03 12.82 17.62
C LYS A 141 -2.49 11.82 18.69
N PRO A 142 -2.81 12.31 19.91
CA PRO A 142 -3.26 11.47 21.02
C PRO A 142 -4.43 10.53 20.69
N VAL A 143 -5.28 10.92 19.73
CA VAL A 143 -6.47 10.17 19.32
C VAL A 143 -6.16 8.73 18.88
N PHE A 144 -4.99 8.46 18.27
CA PHE A 144 -4.63 7.11 17.84
C PHE A 144 -4.29 6.20 19.03
N VAL A 145 -3.54 6.75 19.99
CA VAL A 145 -3.23 6.08 21.26
C VAL A 145 -4.51 5.82 22.05
N LEU A 146 -5.39 6.82 22.13
CA LEU A 146 -6.68 6.70 22.82
C LEU A 146 -7.59 5.67 22.14
N ALA A 147 -7.63 5.61 20.81
CA ALA A 147 -8.41 4.62 20.08
C ALA A 147 -7.94 3.18 20.37
N LEU A 148 -6.63 2.94 20.42
CA LEU A 148 -6.06 1.66 20.84
C LEU A 148 -6.37 1.35 22.30
N TYR A 149 -6.25 2.35 23.18
CA TYR A 149 -6.52 2.20 24.62
C TYR A 149 -7.97 1.81 24.90
N LEU A 150 -8.92 2.45 24.23
CA LEU A 150 -10.36 2.18 24.38
C LEU A 150 -10.78 0.83 23.79
N HIS A 151 -9.98 0.26 22.88
CA HIS A 151 -10.28 -1.04 22.31
C HIS A 151 -10.06 -2.16 23.35
N PRO A 152 -11.09 -2.95 23.71
CA PRO A 152 -11.06 -3.84 24.87
C PRO A 152 -10.01 -4.95 24.76
N TYR A 153 -9.64 -5.34 23.54
CA TYR A 153 -8.61 -6.34 23.28
C TYR A 153 -7.17 -5.79 23.39
N TYR A 154 -6.94 -4.53 23.01
CA TYR A 154 -5.57 -3.98 22.89
C TYR A 154 -5.14 -3.27 24.17
N LYS A 155 -5.91 -2.24 24.57
CA LYS A 155 -5.59 -1.38 25.71
C LYS A 155 -4.12 -0.91 25.64
N LEU A 156 -3.46 -0.74 26.79
CA LEU A 156 -2.03 -0.46 26.86
C LEU A 156 -1.15 -1.68 26.54
N ALA A 157 -1.72 -2.89 26.53
CA ALA A 157 -0.97 -4.13 26.28
C ALA A 157 -0.40 -4.17 24.85
N TYR A 158 -1.12 -3.62 23.87
CA TYR A 158 -0.62 -3.46 22.51
C TYR A 158 0.65 -2.61 22.48
N ILE A 159 0.58 -1.41 23.07
CA ILE A 159 1.68 -0.44 23.08
C ILE A 159 2.91 -1.02 23.78
N SER A 160 2.71 -1.66 24.93
CA SER A 160 3.80 -2.33 25.66
C SER A 160 4.46 -3.42 24.83
N ARG A 161 3.70 -4.17 24.04
CA ARG A 161 4.22 -5.30 23.24
C ARG A 161 4.85 -4.83 21.92
N ALA A 162 4.24 -3.86 21.25
CA ALA A 162 4.65 -3.41 19.93
C ALA A 162 5.80 -2.38 20.01
N TRP A 163 5.75 -1.46 20.98
CA TRP A 163 6.64 -0.29 21.03
C TRP A 163 7.54 -0.25 22.26
N GLY A 164 7.21 -1.03 23.30
CA GLY A 164 8.04 -1.17 24.49
C GLY A 164 7.93 -0.02 25.49
N GLY A 165 8.68 -0.16 26.57
CA GLY A 165 8.72 0.78 27.68
C GLY A 165 10.14 1.30 27.95
N ALA A 166 10.48 1.47 29.22
CA ALA A 166 11.77 2.03 29.63
C ALA A 166 12.98 1.18 29.20
N LYS A 167 12.84 -0.14 29.16
CA LYS A 167 13.92 -1.06 28.78
C LYS A 167 14.29 -0.90 27.31
N GLU A 168 13.28 -0.91 26.44
CA GLU A 168 13.43 -0.74 25.00
C GLU A 168 13.96 0.67 24.67
N GLN A 169 13.44 1.70 25.36
CA GLN A 169 13.97 3.05 25.24
C GLN A 169 15.47 3.12 25.55
N ALA A 170 15.91 2.52 26.67
CA ALA A 170 17.32 2.51 27.06
C ALA A 170 18.19 1.78 26.02
N ALA A 171 17.71 0.63 25.52
CA ALA A 171 18.40 -0.14 24.48
C ALA A 171 18.55 0.67 23.18
N GLU A 172 17.51 1.38 22.73
CA GLU A 172 17.57 2.22 21.53
C GLU A 172 18.47 3.45 21.71
N ARG A 173 18.49 4.06 22.90
CA ARG A 173 19.44 5.15 23.22
C ARG A 173 20.88 4.66 23.20
N ALA A 174 21.15 3.46 23.71
CA ALA A 174 22.47 2.84 23.66
C ALA A 174 22.96 2.58 22.22
N LYS A 175 22.04 2.32 21.28
CA LYS A 175 22.32 2.22 19.84
C LYS A 175 22.49 3.59 19.14
N GLY A 176 22.37 4.69 19.87
CA GLY A 176 22.54 6.05 19.34
C GLY A 176 21.23 6.77 18.96
N ASN A 177 20.06 6.17 19.17
CA ASN A 177 18.79 6.82 18.90
C ASN A 177 18.41 7.81 20.02
N LYS A 178 18.78 9.08 19.84
CA LYS A 178 18.50 10.16 20.80
C LYS A 178 17.01 10.44 21.01
N HIS A 179 16.17 10.08 20.04
CA HIS A 179 14.73 10.34 20.05
C HIS A 179 13.89 9.16 20.55
N ALA A 180 14.52 8.10 21.07
CA ALA A 180 13.80 6.97 21.63
C ALA A 180 12.89 7.41 22.79
N LYS A 181 11.60 7.06 22.68
CA LYS A 181 10.54 7.35 23.65
C LYS A 181 10.21 6.11 24.48
N ASN A 182 9.77 6.33 25.72
CA ASN A 182 9.11 5.28 26.50
C ASN A 182 7.62 5.35 26.15
N TRP A 183 7.23 4.56 25.16
CA TRP A 183 5.89 4.63 24.59
C TRP A 183 4.79 4.20 25.57
N LEU A 184 5.08 3.28 26.48
CA LEU A 184 4.15 2.91 27.54
C LEU A 184 3.86 4.10 28.48
N LEU A 185 4.89 4.81 28.93
CA LEU A 185 4.74 5.99 29.78
C LEU A 185 4.02 7.14 29.04
N GLU A 186 4.36 7.35 27.77
CA GLU A 186 3.71 8.36 26.93
C GLU A 186 2.20 8.07 26.81
N ALA A 187 1.85 6.82 26.52
CA ALA A 187 0.46 6.40 26.41
C ALA A 187 -0.30 6.56 27.72
N GLU A 188 0.29 6.18 28.85
CA GLU A 188 -0.31 6.42 30.17
C GLU A 188 -0.52 7.91 30.45
N THR A 189 0.44 8.76 30.05
CA THR A 189 0.37 10.21 30.25
C THR A 189 -0.78 10.79 29.44
N ILE A 190 -0.91 10.40 28.17
CA ILE A 190 -2.02 10.78 27.28
C ILE A 190 -3.37 10.36 27.88
N VAL A 191 -3.48 9.12 28.37
CA VAL A 191 -4.73 8.63 28.99
C VAL A 191 -5.06 9.45 30.24
N LYS A 192 -4.09 9.64 31.13
CA LYS A 192 -4.27 10.40 32.38
C LYS A 192 -4.65 11.86 32.12
N SER A 193 -4.03 12.52 31.15
CA SER A 193 -4.34 13.92 30.82
C SER A 193 -5.75 14.06 30.25
N THR A 194 -6.21 13.08 29.46
CA THR A 194 -7.53 13.10 28.81
C THR A 194 -8.68 12.83 29.80
N VAL A 195 -8.44 12.01 30.83
CA VAL A 195 -9.47 11.61 31.81
C VAL A 195 -9.62 12.62 32.97
N ARG A 196 -8.66 13.53 33.17
CA ARG A 196 -8.66 14.52 34.28
C ARG A 196 -9.53 15.76 34.03
N HIS A 197 -10.59 15.64 33.24
CA HIS A 197 -11.56 16.72 33.01
C HIS A 197 -12.80 16.55 33.89
#